data_AF-D7SSK2-F1
#
_entry.id   AF-D7SSK2-F1
#
_cell.length_a   1.000
_cell.length_b   1.000
_cell.length_c   1.000
_cell.angle_alpha   90.00
_cell.angle_beta   90.00
_cell.angle_gamma   90.00
#
_symmetry.space_group_name_H-M   'P 1'
#
loop_
_entity.id
_entity.type
_entity.pdbx_description
1 polymer ?
#
loop_
_entity_poly.entity_id
_entity_poly.type
_entity_poly.pdbx_seq_one_letter_code
_entity_poly.pdbx_strand_id
1 'polypeptide(L)'
;MRPAFPTMCALDYVPEDLESISGFEPPQSPDSSYNNLELGSEDFAKEPPLVPPHLQMTLLNVPSSAVEIPPPMPRPQHVVLNHLYMQKGKSGPSVVALGSTNRFRAKYVTVVLYKSLQR
;
A
#
# COMPACT_ATOMS: atom_id res chain seq x y z
N MET A 1 -15.20 -18.92 42.43
CA MET A 1 -16.09 -18.04 41.66
C MET A 1 -15.23 -16.91 41.10
N ARG A 2 -14.96 -16.97 39.78
CA ARG A 2 -14.28 -16.02 38.86
C ARG A 2 -12.93 -15.37 39.28
N PRO A 3 -11.80 -15.70 38.61
CA PRO A 3 -10.66 -14.79 38.56
C PRO A 3 -10.95 -13.63 37.58
N ALA A 4 -10.59 -12.41 37.99
CA ALA A 4 -10.65 -11.22 37.17
C ALA A 4 -9.50 -11.25 36.15
N PHE A 5 -9.82 -11.28 34.87
CA PHE A 5 -8.87 -10.98 33.80
C PHE A 5 -8.81 -9.46 33.65
N PRO A 6 -7.65 -8.79 33.78
CA PRO A 6 -7.51 -7.46 33.23
C PRO A 6 -7.42 -7.62 31.71
N THR A 7 -8.54 -7.40 31.04
CA THR A 7 -8.58 -7.16 29.60
C THR A 7 -7.83 -5.85 29.35
N MET A 8 -6.50 -5.93 29.14
CA MET A 8 -5.81 -4.87 28.41
C MET A 8 -6.33 -4.95 26.98
N CYS A 9 -7.41 -4.23 26.71
CA CYS A 9 -7.63 -3.66 25.40
C CYS A 9 -6.50 -2.65 25.21
N ALA A 10 -5.32 -3.13 24.83
CA ALA A 10 -4.34 -2.27 24.20
C ALA A 10 -5.06 -1.72 22.98
N LEU A 11 -5.46 -0.47 23.06
CA LEU A 11 -5.89 0.28 21.91
C LEU A 11 -4.77 0.08 20.88
N ASP A 12 -5.10 -0.48 19.72
CA ASP A 12 -4.24 -0.54 18.52
C ASP A 12 -3.95 0.88 17.97
N TYR A 13 -3.86 1.86 18.86
CA TYR A 13 -3.55 3.24 18.61
C TYR A 13 -2.09 3.46 19.02
N VAL A 14 -1.19 3.13 18.09
CA VAL A 14 0.17 3.63 18.11
C VAL A 14 0.09 5.09 17.65
N PRO A 15 0.43 6.07 18.49
CA PRO A 15 0.55 7.45 18.04
C PRO A 15 1.54 7.49 16.88
N GLU A 16 1.14 8.11 15.77
CA GLU A 16 2.07 8.42 14.69
C GLU A 16 3.00 9.54 15.19
N ASP A 17 3.98 9.17 16.01
CA ASP A 17 5.02 10.07 16.46
C ASP A 17 5.90 10.39 15.25
N LEU A 18 5.61 11.52 14.62
CA LEU A 18 6.29 12.01 13.42
C LEU A 18 7.79 12.27 13.67
N GLU A 19 8.22 12.35 14.92
CA GLU A 19 9.63 12.54 15.29
C GLU A 19 10.38 11.19 15.45
N SER A 20 9.67 10.08 15.67
CA SER A 20 10.26 8.74 15.89
C SER A 20 10.58 7.96 14.59
N ILE A 21 10.33 8.53 13.41
CA ILE A 21 10.42 7.81 12.12
C ILE A 21 11.83 7.78 11.49
N SER A 22 12.87 8.25 12.19
CA SER A 22 14.25 8.26 11.66
C SER A 22 14.74 6.88 11.19
N GLY A 23 14.29 5.78 11.80
CA GLY A 23 14.61 4.41 11.39
C GLY A 23 13.83 3.88 10.18
N PHE A 24 12.85 4.64 9.67
CA PHE A 24 12.02 4.30 8.52
C PHE A 24 12.23 5.27 7.35
N GLU A 25 13.22 6.17 7.45
CA GLU A 25 13.60 6.99 6.32
C GLU A 25 14.14 6.07 5.20
N PRO A 26 13.53 6.10 4.00
CA PRO A 26 14.01 5.27 2.91
C PRO A 26 15.48 5.60 2.64
N PRO A 27 16.34 4.59 2.39
CA PRO A 27 17.74 4.84 2.13
C PRO A 27 17.87 5.82 0.97
N GLN A 28 18.73 6.82 1.12
CA GLN A 28 18.98 7.80 0.08
C GLN A 28 19.45 7.07 -1.18
N SER A 29 18.77 7.34 -2.30
CA SER A 29 19.20 6.88 -3.61
C SER A 29 20.66 7.28 -3.86
N PRO A 30 21.48 6.43 -4.50
CA PRO A 30 22.82 6.82 -4.91
C PRO A 30 22.79 8.08 -5.78
N ASP A 31 23.69 9.03 -5.54
CA ASP A 31 23.70 10.34 -6.22
C ASP A 31 23.90 10.24 -7.75
N SER A 32 24.49 9.15 -8.25
CA SER A 32 24.72 8.92 -9.69
C SER A 32 24.95 7.45 -10.09
N SER A 33 25.07 6.52 -9.14
CA SER A 33 25.50 5.14 -9.39
C SER A 33 24.35 4.15 -9.53
N TYR A 34 23.28 4.54 -10.24
CA TYR A 34 22.39 3.52 -10.80
C TYR A 34 23.10 2.92 -12.01
N ASN A 35 23.85 1.84 -11.79
CA ASN A 35 24.41 1.06 -12.88
C ASN A 35 23.29 0.21 -13.49
N ASN A 36 22.92 0.48 -14.74
CA ASN A 36 22.02 -0.40 -15.51
C ASN A 36 22.76 -1.67 -15.98
N LEU A 37 23.57 -2.26 -15.10
CA LEU A 37 24.30 -3.47 -15.39
C LEU A 37 23.31 -4.62 -15.45
N GLU A 38 23.45 -5.48 -16.46
CA GLU A 38 22.65 -6.69 -16.55
C GLU A 38 22.94 -7.59 -15.34
N LEU A 39 21.88 -8.00 -14.65
CA LEU A 39 21.97 -8.92 -13.51
C LEU A 39 22.43 -10.30 -14.00
N GLY A 40 23.40 -10.90 -13.31
CA GLY A 40 23.93 -12.23 -13.62
C GLY A 40 23.13 -13.35 -12.93
N SER A 41 23.44 -14.61 -13.25
CA SER A 41 22.80 -15.79 -12.62
C SER A 41 22.91 -15.80 -11.10
N GLU A 42 24.02 -15.31 -10.56
CA GLU A 42 24.29 -15.25 -9.13
C GLU A 42 23.33 -14.30 -8.38
N ASP A 43 22.86 -13.25 -9.04
CA ASP A 43 21.90 -12.29 -8.47
C ASP A 43 20.50 -12.92 -8.30
N PHE A 44 20.18 -13.92 -9.14
CA PHE A 44 18.93 -14.68 -9.08
C PHE A 44 19.02 -15.93 -8.19
N ALA A 45 20.19 -16.25 -7.62
CA ALA A 45 20.37 -17.43 -6.78
C ALA A 45 19.63 -17.34 -5.43
N LYS A 46 19.24 -16.14 -5.01
CA LYS A 46 18.47 -15.90 -3.78
C LYS A 46 16.98 -16.02 -4.06
N GLU A 47 16.26 -16.76 -3.21
CA GLU A 47 14.81 -16.87 -3.30
C GLU A 47 14.15 -15.49 -3.03
N PRO A 48 13.17 -15.06 -3.84
CA PRO A 48 12.50 -13.79 -3.61
C PRO A 48 11.71 -13.82 -2.30
N PRO A 49 11.62 -12.70 -1.58
CA PRO A 49 10.82 -12.62 -0.37
C PRO A 49 9.34 -12.87 -0.67
N LEU A 50 8.64 -13.47 0.28
CA LEU A 50 7.20 -13.67 0.19
C LEU A 50 6.46 -12.33 0.19
N VAL A 51 5.39 -12.27 -0.60
CA VAL A 51 4.55 -11.07 -0.68
C VAL A 51 3.83 -10.86 0.66
N PRO A 52 3.96 -9.67 1.29
CA PRO A 52 3.24 -9.39 2.52
C PRO A 52 1.71 -9.47 2.32
N PRO A 53 0.97 -10.14 3.22
CA PRO A 53 -0.49 -10.30 3.08
C PRO A 53 -1.24 -8.96 3.11
N HIS A 54 -0.69 -7.96 3.81
CA HIS A 54 -1.26 -6.62 3.91
C HIS A 54 -1.48 -5.93 2.55
N LEU A 55 -0.67 -6.26 1.53
CA LEU A 55 -0.81 -5.66 0.20
C LEU A 55 -2.12 -6.06 -0.49
N GLN A 56 -2.80 -7.11 -0.04
CA GLN A 56 -4.09 -7.54 -0.57
C GLN A 56 -5.26 -6.71 -0.02
N MET A 57 -5.04 -5.96 1.07
CA MET A 57 -6.07 -5.19 1.78
C MET A 57 -6.25 -3.79 1.18
N THR A 58 -6.64 -3.72 -0.10
CA THR A 58 -6.78 -2.43 -0.81
C THR A 58 -8.07 -1.71 -0.41
N LEU A 59 -8.00 -0.39 -0.23
CA LEU A 59 -9.17 0.43 0.11
C LEU A 59 -10.27 0.40 -0.97
N LEU A 60 -9.87 0.20 -2.24
CA LEU A 60 -10.79 0.23 -3.39
C LEU A 60 -11.57 -1.09 -3.55
N ASN A 61 -11.17 -2.16 -2.87
CA ASN A 61 -11.86 -3.44 -2.90
C ASN A 61 -12.93 -3.58 -1.80
N VAL A 62 -13.12 -2.56 -0.97
CA VAL A 62 -14.16 -2.56 0.08
C VAL A 62 -15.52 -2.33 -0.59
N PRO A 63 -16.54 -3.18 -0.33
CA PRO A 63 -17.86 -2.95 -0.88
C PRO A 63 -18.41 -1.61 -0.35
N SER A 64 -18.61 -0.65 -1.25
CA SER A 64 -19.28 0.59 -0.90
C SER A 64 -20.76 0.27 -0.62
N SER A 65 -21.24 0.56 0.59
CA SER A 65 -22.68 0.60 0.84
C SER A 65 -23.27 1.66 -0.10
N ALA A 66 -24.30 1.31 -0.86
CA ALA A 66 -25.00 2.17 -1.82
C ALA A 66 -25.77 3.32 -1.13
N VAL A 67 -25.04 4.17 -0.41
CA VAL A 67 -25.52 5.41 0.20
C VAL A 67 -25.15 6.54 -0.76
N GLU A 68 -26.07 7.48 -0.94
CA GLU A 68 -25.98 8.65 -1.83
C GLU A 68 -24.71 9.49 -1.60
N ILE A 69 -24.11 9.35 -0.41
CA ILE A 69 -22.81 9.86 -0.03
C ILE A 69 -21.93 8.66 0.35
N PRO A 70 -20.87 8.35 -0.42
CA PRO A 70 -19.91 7.32 -0.03
C PRO A 70 -19.33 7.68 1.35
N PRO A 71 -19.33 6.74 2.32
CA PRO A 71 -18.70 7.00 3.60
C PRO A 71 -17.21 7.35 3.38
N PRO A 72 -16.63 8.23 4.22
CA PRO A 72 -15.20 8.51 4.14
C PRO A 72 -14.43 7.20 4.26
N MET A 73 -13.51 6.97 3.31
CA MET A 73 -12.68 5.77 3.29
C MET A 73 -11.93 5.64 4.62
N PRO A 74 -11.82 4.43 5.18
CA PRO A 74 -11.07 4.22 6.42
C PRO A 74 -9.61 4.63 6.22
N ARG A 75 -8.92 4.97 7.32
CA ARG A 75 -7.49 5.29 7.27
C ARG A 75 -6.73 4.08 6.69
N PRO A 76 -5.98 4.24 5.57
CA PRO A 76 -5.16 3.16 5.04
C PRO A 76 -4.08 2.76 6.04
N GLN A 77 -3.75 1.46 6.06
CA GLN A 77 -2.53 1.00 6.71
C GLN A 77 -1.31 1.62 6.01
N HIS A 78 -0.27 1.97 6.75
CA HIS A 78 0.93 2.59 6.16
C HIS A 78 1.61 1.66 5.13
N VAL A 79 1.47 0.34 5.30
CA VAL A 79 2.05 -0.69 4.43
C VAL A 79 1.44 -0.70 3.02
N VAL A 80 0.22 -0.17 2.82
CA VAL A 80 -0.40 -0.14 1.48
C VAL A 80 -0.13 1.16 0.71
N LEU A 81 0.54 2.12 1.34
CA LEU A 81 0.89 3.40 0.72
C LEU A 81 2.04 3.24 -0.28
N ASN A 82 2.06 4.05 -1.32
CA ASN A 82 3.08 4.05 -2.38
C ASN A 82 3.15 2.74 -3.20
N HIS A 83 2.14 1.86 -3.06
CA HIS A 83 1.98 0.67 -3.90
C HIS A 83 1.03 0.96 -5.07
N LEU A 84 1.32 0.32 -6.22
CA LEU A 84 0.51 0.39 -7.41
C LEU A 84 -0.44 -0.81 -7.47
N TYR A 85 -1.73 -0.52 -7.60
CA TYR A 85 -2.80 -1.49 -7.76
C TYR A 85 -3.34 -1.43 -9.19
N MET A 86 -3.70 -2.60 -9.72
CA MET A 86 -4.31 -2.71 -11.04
C MET A 86 -5.57 -3.56 -10.94
N GLN A 87 -6.65 -3.11 -11.57
CA GLN A 87 -7.89 -3.86 -11.58
C GLN A 87 -7.73 -5.17 -12.38
N LYS A 88 -7.87 -6.31 -11.70
CA LYS A 88 -7.84 -7.64 -12.32
C LYS A 88 -9.18 -7.95 -12.99
N GLY A 89 -9.31 -7.61 -14.27
CA GLY A 89 -10.30 -8.17 -15.21
C GLY A 89 -11.76 -7.70 -15.06
N LYS A 90 -12.20 -6.87 -16.02
CA LYS A 90 -13.42 -7.10 -16.82
C LYS A 90 -13.10 -6.65 -18.25
N SER A 91 -13.27 -7.58 -19.18
CA SER A 91 -12.90 -7.51 -20.59
C SER A 91 -13.56 -6.34 -21.33
N GLY A 92 -12.74 -5.40 -21.78
CA GLY A 92 -13.01 -4.45 -22.87
C GLY A 92 -11.68 -4.11 -23.53
N PRO A 93 -11.61 -3.86 -24.85
CA PRO A 93 -10.35 -3.67 -25.52
C PRO A 93 -9.74 -2.35 -25.04
N SER A 94 -8.45 -2.36 -24.69
CA SER A 94 -7.64 -1.16 -24.63
C SER A 94 -7.82 -0.22 -23.41
N VAL A 95 -8.35 -0.58 -22.23
CA VAL A 95 -8.29 0.31 -21.04
C VAL A 95 -7.90 -0.43 -19.76
N VAL A 96 -6.92 0.11 -19.04
CA VAL A 96 -6.51 -0.35 -17.70
C VAL A 96 -6.79 0.72 -16.65
N ALA A 97 -7.28 0.28 -15.49
CA ALA A 97 -7.44 1.12 -14.31
C ALA A 97 -6.29 0.85 -13.33
N LEU A 98 -5.54 1.90 -13.02
CA LEU A 98 -4.41 1.91 -12.09
C LEU A 98 -4.78 2.73 -10.86
N GLY A 99 -4.54 2.21 -9.67
CA GLY A 99 -4.81 2.87 -8.40
C GLY A 99 -3.56 2.99 -7.55
N SER A 100 -3.35 4.11 -6.87
CA SER A 100 -2.29 4.24 -5.86
C SER A 100 -2.70 5.19 -4.75
N THR A 101 -2.32 4.87 -3.52
CA THR A 101 -2.59 5.69 -2.33
C THR A 101 -1.31 6.32 -1.83
N ASN A 102 -1.29 7.64 -1.74
CA ASN A 102 -0.14 8.43 -1.30
C ASN A 102 -0.50 9.25 -0.05
N ARG A 103 0.49 9.49 0.80
CA ARG A 103 0.35 10.36 1.97
C ARG A 103 0.85 11.76 1.64
N PHE A 104 0.03 12.77 1.88
CA PHE A 104 0.43 14.18 1.83
C PHE A 104 0.24 14.80 3.22
N ARG A 105 1.34 15.01 3.94
CA ARG A 105 1.36 15.41 5.37
C ARG A 105 0.52 14.44 6.22
N ALA A 106 -0.56 14.90 6.83
CA ALA A 106 -1.47 14.09 7.66
C ALA A 106 -2.70 13.58 6.90
N LYS A 107 -2.73 13.70 5.56
CA LYS A 107 -3.85 13.27 4.72
C LYS A 107 -3.44 12.17 3.76
N TYR A 108 -4.39 11.33 3.37
CA TYR A 108 -4.20 10.25 2.40
C TYR A 108 -5.02 10.54 1.16
N VAL A 109 -4.41 10.35 -0.01
CA VAL A 109 -5.03 10.58 -1.31
C VAL A 109 -4.91 9.30 -2.12
N THR A 110 -6.05 8.76 -2.57
CA THR A 110 -6.08 7.63 -3.50
C THR A 110 -6.38 8.16 -4.89
N VAL A 111 -5.47 7.93 -5.83
CA VAL A 111 -5.60 8.33 -7.23
C VAL A 111 -5.96 7.11 -8.05
N VAL A 112 -6.92 7.25 -8.97
CA VAL A 112 -7.26 6.24 -9.97
C VAL A 112 -7.05 6.81 -11.36
N LEU A 113 -6.15 6.22 -12.13
CA LEU A 113 -5.82 6.56 -13.50
C LEU A 113 -6.40 5.50 -14.45
N TYR A 114 -7.21 5.96 -15.40
CA TYR A 114 -7.65 5.13 -16.53
C TYR A 114 -6.77 5.44 -17.73
N LYS A 115 -6.00 4.45 -18.18
CA LYS A 115 -5.10 4.58 -19.33
C LYS A 115 -5.51 3.62 -20.43
N SER A 116 -5.58 4.12 -21.67
CA SER A 116 -5.77 3.24 -22.82
C SER A 116 -4.47 2.51 -23.20
N LEU A 117 -4.56 1.22 -23.49
CA LEU A 117 -3.43 0.41 -23.98
C LEU A 117 -3.57 0.21 -25.49
N GLN A 118 -2.94 1.10 -26.27
CA GLN A 118 -2.76 0.87 -27.69
C GLN A 118 -1.99 -0.45 -27.88
N ARG A 119 -2.53 -1.32 -28.74
CA ARG A 119 -1.92 -2.60 -29.10
C ARG A 119 -0.80 -2.40 -30.12
#